data_AF-A0A7J5BPH1-F1
#
_entry.id   AF-A0A7J5BPH1-F1
#
_cell.length_a   1.000
_cell.length_b   1.000
_cell.length_c   1.000
_cell.angle_alpha   90.00
_cell.angle_beta   90.00
_cell.angle_gamma   90.00
#
_symmetry.space_group_name_H-M   'P 1'
#
loop_
_entity.id
_entity.type
_entity.pdbx_description
1 polymer ?
#
loop_
_entity_poly.entity_id
_entity_poly.type
_entity_poly.pdbx_seq_one_letter_code
_entity_poly.pdbx_strand_id
1 'polypeptide(L)'
;MPRELTLVTRRPPTVDELRDAAREHDPDAIVANVRNGAVQMVLDARRDVILSMQYSTFVGVPDEIATRQPAAATAVPGPAFWTEVWIPFGPTGHRSAAIARGIAERCQGVCADESGELL
;
A
#
# COMPACT_ATOMS: atom_id res chain seq x y z
N MET A 1 8.88 12.59 -9.74
CA MET A 1 7.69 11.72 -9.92
C MET A 1 7.31 11.12 -8.58
N PRO A 2 6.19 10.44 -8.36
CA PRO A 2 6.03 9.58 -7.18
C PRO A 2 6.79 8.26 -7.39
N ARG A 3 7.14 7.53 -6.33
CA ARG A 3 7.51 6.11 -6.46
C ARG A 3 6.26 5.26 -6.32
N GLU A 4 6.19 4.20 -7.11
CA GLU A 4 5.11 3.23 -7.06
C GLU A 4 5.51 2.05 -6.18
N LEU A 5 4.60 1.68 -5.28
CA LEU A 5 4.65 0.47 -4.48
C LEU A 5 3.40 -0.37 -4.80
N THR A 6 3.55 -1.68 -4.70
CA THR A 6 2.45 -2.64 -4.86
C THR A 6 2.22 -3.36 -3.54
N LEU A 7 0.98 -3.37 -3.06
CA LEU A 7 0.55 -4.24 -1.98
C LEU A 7 -0.10 -5.48 -2.58
N VAL A 8 0.40 -6.67 -2.20
CA VAL A 8 -0.24 -7.95 -2.50
C VAL A 8 -0.72 -8.54 -1.18
N THR A 9 -2.03 -8.64 -1.01
CA THR A 9 -2.66 -8.89 0.31
C THR A 9 -3.75 -9.97 0.23
N ARG A 10 -4.05 -10.65 1.35
CA ARG A 10 -5.10 -11.69 1.38
C ARG A 10 -6.51 -11.13 1.34
N ARG A 11 -6.66 -9.89 1.77
CA ARG A 11 -7.91 -9.16 1.88
C ARG A 11 -7.65 -7.68 1.59
N PRO A 12 -8.64 -6.93 1.08
CA PRO A 12 -8.44 -5.53 0.77
C PRO A 12 -8.21 -4.74 2.07
N PRO A 13 -7.30 -3.76 2.08
CA PRO A 13 -7.15 -2.84 3.20
C PRO A 13 -8.42 -2.02 3.44
N THR A 14 -8.75 -1.84 4.71
CA THR A 14 -9.85 -0.98 5.17
C THR A 14 -9.32 0.39 5.59
N VAL A 15 -10.21 1.38 5.67
CA VAL A 15 -9.86 2.74 6.15
C VAL A 15 -9.27 2.70 7.56
N ASP A 16 -9.74 1.78 8.41
CA ASP A 16 -9.24 1.63 9.78
C ASP A 16 -7.80 1.11 9.80
N GLU A 17 -7.47 0.15 8.93
CA GLU A 17 -6.09 -0.35 8.81
C GLU A 17 -5.13 0.69 8.27
N LEU A 18 -5.58 1.51 7.32
CA LEU A 18 -4.81 2.66 6.84
C LEU A 18 -4.55 3.63 7.99
N ARG A 19 -5.56 3.91 8.80
CA ARG A 19 -5.46 4.83 9.94
C ARG A 19 -4.52 4.29 11.01
N ASP A 20 -4.61 3.01 11.32
CA ASP A 20 -3.81 2.38 12.35
C ASP A 20 -2.33 2.29 11.93
N ALA A 21 -2.06 1.86 10.69
CA ALA A 21 -0.70 1.84 10.16
C ALA A 21 -0.09 3.26 10.06
N ALA A 22 -0.88 4.27 9.68
CA ALA A 22 -0.40 5.64 9.64
C ALA A 22 -0.01 6.16 11.02
N ARG A 23 -0.84 5.89 12.04
CA ARG A 23 -0.64 6.38 13.42
C ARG A 23 0.59 5.80 14.13
N GLU A 24 1.04 4.61 13.72
CA GLU A 24 2.30 4.03 14.22
C GLU A 24 3.53 4.87 13.83
N HIS A 25 3.43 5.64 12.75
CA HIS A 25 4.53 6.44 12.21
C HIS A 25 4.30 7.96 12.28
N ASP A 26 3.04 8.38 12.39
CA ASP A 26 2.61 9.77 12.50
C ASP A 26 1.27 9.82 13.27
N PRO A 27 1.28 10.07 14.60
CA PRO A 27 0.08 10.05 15.44
C PRO A 27 -1.03 11.02 15.00
N ASP A 28 -0.65 12.10 14.31
CA ASP A 28 -1.55 13.14 13.83
C ASP A 28 -2.05 12.87 12.39
N ALA A 29 -1.63 11.75 11.79
CA ALA A 29 -2.04 11.39 10.44
C ALA A 29 -3.56 11.15 10.34
N ILE A 30 -4.12 11.59 9.22
CA ILE A 30 -5.52 11.36 8.87
C ILE A 30 -5.64 10.59 7.56
N VAL A 31 -6.75 9.90 7.39
CA VAL A 31 -7.11 9.24 6.13
C VAL A 31 -8.23 10.03 5.47
N ALA A 32 -8.04 10.40 4.19
CA ALA A 32 -9.02 11.09 3.38
C ALA A 32 -9.40 10.24 2.16
N ASN A 33 -10.69 10.17 1.85
CA ASN A 33 -11.17 9.60 0.59
C ASN A 33 -11.29 10.73 -0.44
N VAL A 34 -10.67 10.56 -1.60
CA VAL A 34 -10.78 11.50 -2.72
C VAL A 34 -11.32 10.79 -3.96
N ARG A 35 -11.72 11.55 -4.99
CA ARG A 35 -12.26 11.01 -6.26
C ARG A 35 -13.44 10.04 -6.03
N ASN A 36 -14.41 10.44 -5.20
CA ASN A 36 -15.57 9.62 -4.84
C ASN A 36 -15.20 8.24 -4.24
N GLY A 37 -14.08 8.16 -3.51
CA GLY A 37 -13.61 6.93 -2.87
C GLY A 37 -12.69 6.07 -3.74
N ALA A 38 -12.37 6.51 -4.97
CA ALA A 38 -11.45 5.78 -5.84
C ALA A 38 -9.99 5.82 -5.35
N VAL A 39 -9.63 6.83 -4.54
CA VAL A 39 -8.30 6.97 -3.97
C VAL A 39 -8.41 7.30 -2.48
N GLN A 40 -7.64 6.58 -1.68
CA GLN A 40 -7.45 6.85 -0.25
C GLN A 40 -6.10 7.52 -0.06
N MET A 41 -6.05 8.59 0.72
CA MET A 41 -4.83 9.34 1.01
C MET A 41 -4.56 9.32 2.51
N VAL A 42 -3.31 9.10 2.87
CA VAL A 42 -2.82 9.38 4.23
C VAL A 42 -2.18 10.76 4.19
N LEU A 43 -2.63 11.66 5.06
CA LEU A 43 -2.14 13.03 5.17
C LEU A 43 -1.54 13.28 6.54
N ASP A 44 -0.51 14.11 6.62
CA ASP A 44 0.06 14.53 7.91
C ASP A 44 -0.73 15.68 8.57
N ALA A 45 -0.22 16.17 9.71
CA ALA A 45 -0.80 17.29 10.45
C ALA A 45 -0.94 18.59 9.63
N ARG A 46 -0.11 18.78 8.61
CA ARG A 46 -0.12 19.94 7.70
C ARG A 46 -1.03 19.72 6.48
N ARG A 47 -1.65 18.55 6.37
CA ARG A 47 -2.43 18.08 5.21
C ARG A 47 -1.57 17.79 3.98
N ASP A 48 -0.27 17.59 4.16
CA ASP A 48 0.60 17.12 3.08
C ASP A 48 0.40 15.61 2.88
N VAL A 49 0.43 15.15 1.61
CA VAL A 49 0.22 13.74 1.27
C VAL A 49 1.44 12.91 1.68
N ILE A 50 1.21 11.96 2.60
CA ILE A 50 2.20 10.95 2.98
C ILE A 50 2.22 9.83 1.94
N LEU A 51 1.05 9.27 1.62
CA LEU A 51 0.88 8.30 0.54
C LEU A 51 -0.54 8.39 -0.03
N SER A 52 -0.70 7.93 -1.26
CA SER A 52 -2.00 7.73 -1.90
C SER A 52 -2.13 6.29 -2.38
N MET A 53 -3.29 5.69 -2.19
CA MET A 53 -3.58 4.30 -2.50
C MET A 53 -4.84 4.21 -3.37
N GLN A 54 -4.76 3.43 -4.44
CA GLN A 54 -5.93 3.13 -5.28
C GLN A 54 -6.81 2.03 -4.64
N TYR A 55 -7.97 1.77 -5.23
CA TYR A 55 -8.80 0.64 -4.82
C TYR A 55 -8.08 -0.69 -5.05
N SER A 56 -8.30 -1.64 -4.15
CA SER A 56 -7.77 -2.99 -4.30
C SER A 56 -8.54 -3.76 -5.38
N THR A 57 -7.80 -4.44 -6.25
CA THR A 57 -8.35 -5.33 -7.27
C THR A 57 -8.10 -6.78 -6.88
N PHE A 58 -9.14 -7.62 -6.90
CA PHE A 58 -8.96 -9.05 -6.67
C PHE A 58 -8.37 -9.71 -7.92
N VAL A 59 -7.22 -10.37 -7.74
CA VAL A 59 -6.53 -11.14 -8.78
C VAL A 59 -6.75 -12.63 -8.48
N GLY A 60 -7.67 -13.24 -9.23
CA GLY A 60 -8.06 -14.63 -9.06
C GLY A 60 -7.09 -15.64 -9.67
N VAL A 61 -6.18 -15.19 -10.53
CA VAL A 61 -5.21 -16.02 -11.26
C VAL A 61 -3.81 -15.75 -10.68
N PRO A 62 -3.27 -16.66 -9.84
CA PRO A 62 -1.99 -16.42 -9.15
C PRO A 62 -0.80 -16.19 -10.09
N ASP A 63 -0.84 -16.79 -11.29
CA ASP A 63 0.21 -16.64 -12.30
C ASP A 63 0.35 -15.20 -12.81
N GLU A 64 -0.73 -14.40 -12.77
CA GLU A 64 -0.65 -12.97 -13.12
C GLU A 64 0.18 -12.19 -12.09
N ILE A 65 0.02 -12.53 -10.80
CA ILE A 65 0.83 -11.95 -9.72
C ILE A 65 2.28 -12.40 -9.89
N ALA A 66 2.51 -13.69 -10.13
CA ALA A 66 3.86 -14.24 -10.30
C ALA A 66 4.61 -13.64 -11.49
N THR A 67 3.90 -13.29 -12.57
CA THR A 67 4.50 -12.65 -13.76
C THR A 67 4.95 -11.22 -13.48
N ARG A 68 4.17 -10.46 -12.69
CA ARG A 68 4.45 -9.04 -12.42
C ARG A 68 5.31 -8.82 -11.18
N GLN A 69 5.11 -9.64 -10.15
CA GLN A 69 5.68 -9.50 -8.80
C GLN A 69 6.04 -10.89 -8.23
N PRO A 70 7.11 -11.55 -8.74
CA PRO A 70 7.45 -12.92 -8.37
C PRO A 70 7.72 -13.12 -6.87
N ALA A 71 8.41 -12.16 -6.24
CA ALA A 71 8.70 -12.21 -4.82
C ALA A 71 7.42 -12.12 -3.98
N ALA A 72 6.48 -11.25 -4.37
CA ALA A 72 5.20 -11.12 -3.70
C ALA A 72 4.32 -12.37 -3.88
N ALA A 73 4.31 -12.96 -5.07
CA ALA A 73 3.59 -14.21 -5.33
C ALA A 73 4.12 -15.39 -4.48
N THR A 74 5.43 -15.40 -4.22
CA THR A 74 6.05 -16.39 -3.33
C THR A 74 5.61 -16.20 -1.87
N ALA A 75 5.57 -14.94 -1.40
CA ALA A 75 5.18 -14.61 -0.04
C ALA A 75 3.67 -14.78 0.22
N VAL A 76 2.84 -14.50 -0.78
CA VAL A 76 1.37 -14.55 -0.71
C VAL A 76 0.84 -15.50 -1.80
N PRO A 77 0.98 -16.83 -1.62
CA PRO A 77 0.62 -17.79 -2.66
C PRO A 77 -0.90 -17.90 -2.85
N GLY A 78 -1.35 -17.93 -4.09
CA GLY A 78 -2.77 -18.09 -4.46
C GLY A 78 -3.46 -16.76 -4.82
N PRO A 79 -4.81 -16.75 -4.91
CA PRO A 79 -5.56 -15.53 -5.17
C PRO A 79 -5.31 -14.46 -4.09
N ALA A 80 -5.21 -13.21 -4.52
CA ALA A 80 -4.87 -12.09 -3.64
C ALA A 80 -5.48 -10.78 -4.14
N PHE A 81 -5.40 -9.75 -3.31
CA PHE A 81 -5.75 -8.37 -3.62
C PHE A 81 -4.49 -7.58 -3.98
N TRP A 82 -4.52 -6.97 -5.15
CA TRP A 82 -3.50 -6.08 -5.68
C TRP A 82 -3.90 -4.64 -5.43
N THR A 83 -3.01 -3.85 -4.83
CA THR A 83 -3.27 -2.42 -4.58
C THR A 83 -2.05 -1.58 -4.94
N GLU A 84 -2.24 -0.58 -5.79
CA GLU A 84 -1.20 0.37 -6.15
C GLU A 84 -1.13 1.52 -5.14
N VAL A 85 0.08 1.88 -4.73
CA VAL A 85 0.38 2.93 -3.77
C VAL A 85 1.45 3.86 -4.35
N TRP A 86 1.24 5.17 -4.24
CA TRP A 86 2.23 6.18 -4.61
C TRP A 86 2.75 6.90 -3.37
N ILE A 87 4.07 7.04 -3.32
CA ILE A 87 4.78 7.72 -2.23
C ILE A 87 5.69 8.84 -2.78
N PRO A 88 5.98 9.89 -2.00
CA PRO A 88 6.94 10.92 -2.38
C PRO A 88 8.38 10.37 -2.45
N PHE A 89 9.24 11.00 -3.26
CA PHE A 89 10.68 10.72 -3.26
C PHE A 89 11.38 11.27 -2.02
N GLY A 90 12.61 10.78 -1.80
CA GLY A 90 13.53 11.30 -0.79
C GLY A 90 13.20 10.79 0.61
N PRO A 91 13.70 11.47 1.66
CA PRO A 91 13.58 11.00 3.04
C PRO A 91 12.14 10.74 3.50
N THR A 92 11.17 11.52 3.02
CA THR A 92 9.75 11.33 3.32
C THR A 92 9.22 9.99 2.78
N GLY A 93 9.78 9.50 1.68
CA GLY A 93 9.41 8.21 1.08
C GLY A 93 9.69 7.01 1.99
N HIS A 94 10.71 7.09 2.88
CA HIS A 94 10.97 6.00 3.84
C HIS A 94 9.84 5.86 4.85
N ARG A 95 9.30 6.98 5.37
CA ARG A 95 8.12 6.96 6.24
C ARG A 95 6.91 6.38 5.51
N SER A 96 6.67 6.82 4.27
CA SER A 96 5.55 6.37 3.47
C SER A 96 5.64 4.87 3.14
N ALA A 97 6.83 4.37 2.82
CA ALA A 97 7.08 2.94 2.60
C ALA A 97 6.84 2.11 3.88
N ALA A 98 7.27 2.61 5.04
CA ALA A 98 7.00 1.95 6.32
C ALA A 98 5.50 1.83 6.60
N ILE A 99 4.73 2.90 6.36
CA ILE A 99 3.26 2.87 6.47
C ILE A 99 2.65 1.88 5.47
N ALA A 100 3.08 1.89 4.20
CA ALA A 100 2.60 0.97 3.17
C ALA A 100 2.84 -0.51 3.55
N ARG A 101 4.02 -0.81 4.10
CA ARG A 101 4.33 -2.14 4.63
C ARG A 101 3.44 -2.50 5.82
N GLY A 102 3.25 -1.58 6.76
CA GLY A 102 2.35 -1.77 7.90
C GLY A 102 0.89 -2.02 7.50
N ILE A 103 0.43 -1.44 6.39
CA ILE A 103 -0.88 -1.74 5.78
C ILE A 103 -0.90 -3.17 5.24
N ALA A 104 0.11 -3.56 4.47
CA ALA A 104 0.19 -4.90 3.88
C ALA A 104 0.22 -5.99 4.96
N GLU A 105 1.03 -5.83 6.00
CA GLU A 105 1.17 -6.79 7.11
C GLU A 105 -0.17 -7.03 7.82
N ARG A 106 -0.93 -5.97 8.11
CA ARG A 106 -2.29 -6.07 8.69
C ARG A 106 -3.22 -6.88 7.80
N CYS A 107 -3.05 -6.76 6.49
CA CYS A 107 -3.83 -7.48 5.49
C CYS A 107 -3.24 -8.85 5.10
N GLN A 108 -2.30 -9.37 5.91
CA GLN A 108 -1.60 -10.65 5.70
C GLN A 108 -0.90 -10.72 4.33
N GLY A 109 -0.33 -9.60 3.92
CA GLY A 109 0.32 -9.42 2.63
C GLY A 109 1.73 -8.90 2.73
N VAL A 110 2.26 -8.49 1.58
CA VAL A 110 3.57 -7.87 1.45
C VAL A 110 3.49 -6.61 0.61
N CYS A 111 4.47 -5.73 0.79
CA CYS A 111 4.68 -4.55 -0.02
C CYS A 111 5.91 -4.79 -0.90
N ALA A 112 5.80 -4.50 -2.19
CA ALA A 112 6.90 -4.56 -3.14
C ALA A 112 7.08 -3.19 -3.82
N ASP A 113 8.29 -2.89 -4.27
CA ASP A 113 8.56 -1.71 -5.08
C ASP A 113 8.41 -1.97 -6.59
N GLU A 114 8.69 -0.94 -7.39
CA GLU A 114 8.62 -0.95 -8.85
C GLU A 114 9.59 -1.95 -9.51
N SER A 115 10.66 -2.36 -8.81
CA SER A 115 11.61 -3.38 -9.29
C SER A 115 11.16 -4.81 -8.95
N GLY A 116 10.16 -4.92 -8.08
CA GLY A 116 9.62 -6.16 -7.57
C GLY A 116 10.32 -6.71 -6.34
N GLU A 117 11.16 -5.90 -5.70
CA GLU A 117 11.77 -6.22 -4.41
C GLU A 117 10.78 -5.96 -3.27
N LEU A 118 10.76 -6.85 -2.27
CA LEU A 118 9.94 -6.70 -1.07
C LEU A 118 10.56 -5.68 -0.11
N LEU A 119 9.70 -4.92 0.58
CA LEU A 119 10.06 -3.89 1.57
C LEU A 119 9.84 -4.32 3.02
#